data_AF-A0A9P9N288-F1
#
_entry.id   AF-A0A9P9N288-F1
#
_cell.length_a   1.000
_cell.length_b   1.000
_cell.length_c   1.000
_cell.angle_alpha   90.00
_cell.angle_beta   90.00
_cell.angle_gamma   90.00
#
_symmetry.space_group_name_H-M   'P 1'
#
loop_
_entity.id
_entity.type
_entity.pdbx_description
1 polymer ?
#
loop_
_entity_poly.entity_id
_entity_poly.type
_entity_poly.pdbx_seq_one_letter_code
_entity_poly.pdbx_strand_id
1 'polypeptide(L)'
;MSTPENPILTLAGCNEMCGSKFGWNRDIGPRLSTWLIPVFLLLSNMEVSPLDKRRYLMILHLLGDPIDSLWSLLTKLESWSRCHHLAHNLCRSRDKIKSRNVATVLGGIEELVGFYDDPAAVFIKIKLQSRVTREEFQYLTSRAAQQLADSRTDERLRTIFATTLYIYQLISAFVTTIGGGNTSPPGGRIGMTMFMTWIIPSILLSNAIGGFTSRRICYNILETYVEDTTGQKDVWSLLQEAAPSLQRHRTVHDYLDTLAWSGAIYSYRPSKTIVFSSGRRDSGHKLLLFLAAVPVITSSTVATVILWNTPPIGINCRNIFIFVMTGLVFLSTLFTRVSAFFFKGSQHWWSEEEKKAEWRASRPSFSDIELAGITCVKSPVAVSVKNVDSRDVESL
;
A
#
# COMPACT_ATOMS: atom_id res chain seq x y z
N MET A 1 -2.80 31.63 38.78
CA MET A 1 -2.49 31.31 37.36
C MET A 1 -1.13 31.91 37.04
N SER A 2 -0.32 31.26 36.20
CA SER A 2 0.98 31.80 35.79
C SER A 2 0.74 33.10 35.02
N THR A 3 1.35 34.20 35.44
CA THR A 3 1.33 35.44 34.67
C THR A 3 2.70 35.64 34.01
N PRO A 4 2.81 36.45 32.94
CA PRO A 4 4.11 36.80 32.35
C PRO A 4 5.05 37.44 33.37
N GLU A 5 4.52 38.19 34.33
CA GLU A 5 5.29 38.83 35.39
C GLU A 5 5.67 37.86 36.53
N ASN A 6 4.99 36.71 36.63
CA ASN A 6 5.22 35.73 37.69
C ASN A 6 4.99 34.29 37.17
N PRO A 7 5.96 33.73 36.41
CA PRO A 7 5.82 32.40 35.86
C PRO A 7 5.84 31.34 36.97
N ILE A 8 4.85 30.45 36.99
CA ILE A 8 4.75 29.36 38.00
C ILE A 8 5.95 28.39 37.90
N LEU A 9 6.61 28.30 36.75
CA LEU A 9 7.88 27.61 36.60
C LEU A 9 8.97 28.58 36.16
N THR A 10 9.91 28.86 37.06
CA THR A 10 11.19 29.51 36.72
C THR A 10 12.18 28.46 36.22
N LEU A 11 13.20 28.85 35.44
CA LEU A 11 14.28 27.95 35.04
C LEU A 11 14.97 27.31 36.25
N ALA A 12 15.11 28.08 37.34
CA ALA A 12 15.63 27.59 38.61
C ALA A 12 14.73 26.48 39.21
N GLY A 13 13.41 26.70 39.29
CA GLY A 13 12.48 25.67 39.76
C GLY A 13 12.42 24.44 38.85
N CYS A 14 12.58 24.62 37.54
CA CYS A 14 12.74 23.52 36.58
C CYS A 14 14.00 22.71 36.85
N ASN A 15 15.14 23.37 37.04
CA ASN A 15 16.42 22.72 37.36
C ASN A 15 16.40 22.06 38.75
N GLU A 16 15.65 22.60 39.70
CA GLU A 16 15.46 22.04 41.03
C GLU A 16 14.59 20.78 40.99
N MET A 17 13.47 20.80 40.26
CA MET A 17 12.56 19.66 40.16
C MET A 17 13.03 18.57 39.18
N CYS A 18 13.68 18.95 38.08
CA CYS A 18 14.05 18.04 37.00
C CYS A 18 15.56 17.78 36.89
N GLY A 19 16.39 18.53 37.62
CA GLY A 19 17.85 18.50 37.49
C GLY A 19 18.35 19.35 36.31
N SER A 20 19.64 19.71 36.35
CA SER A 20 20.30 20.48 35.28
C SER A 20 20.81 19.62 34.11
N LYS A 21 20.61 18.31 34.16
CA LYS A 21 21.17 17.35 33.19
C LYS A 21 20.05 16.70 32.39
N PHE A 22 20.31 16.50 31.10
CA PHE A 22 19.48 15.63 30.27
C PHE A 22 19.52 14.22 30.87
N GLY A 23 18.38 13.71 31.33
CA GLY A 23 18.29 12.46 32.06
C GLY A 23 17.10 11.63 31.61
N TRP A 24 17.19 10.32 31.82
CA TRP A 24 16.08 9.41 31.56
C TRP A 24 14.97 9.68 32.56
N ASN A 25 13.77 9.98 32.05
CA ASN A 25 12.62 10.10 32.92
C ASN A 25 12.33 8.75 33.58
N ARG A 26 12.11 8.72 34.90
CA ARG A 26 11.80 7.48 35.64
C ARG A 26 10.57 6.74 35.12
N ASP A 27 9.70 7.43 34.40
CA ASP A 27 8.47 6.89 33.82
C ASP A 27 8.59 6.54 32.33
N ILE A 28 9.81 6.47 31.78
CA ILE A 28 9.99 6.10 30.37
C ILE A 28 9.48 4.69 30.06
N GLY A 29 9.70 3.72 30.96
CA GLY A 29 9.24 2.34 30.78
C GLY A 29 7.73 2.26 30.58
N PRO A 30 6.92 2.78 31.52
CA PRO A 30 5.48 2.90 31.36
C PRO A 30 5.06 3.67 30.10
N ARG A 31 5.77 4.75 29.72
CA ARG A 31 5.44 5.49 28.49
C ARG A 31 5.65 4.65 27.23
N LEU A 32 6.73 3.89 27.18
CA LEU A 32 7.02 2.99 26.07
C LEU A 32 5.99 1.86 26.00
N SER A 33 5.67 1.23 27.12
CA SER A 33 4.75 0.08 27.15
C SER A 33 3.29 0.47 26.93
N THR A 34 2.83 1.59 27.48
CA THR A 34 1.43 2.01 27.34
C THR A 34 1.11 2.65 25.99
N TRP A 35 2.09 3.30 25.35
CA TRP A 35 1.82 4.14 24.17
C TRP A 35 2.60 3.74 22.94
N LEU A 36 3.93 3.58 23.06
CA LEU A 36 4.78 3.40 21.89
C LEU A 36 4.73 1.97 21.35
N ILE A 37 4.85 0.96 22.22
CA ILE A 37 4.78 -0.46 21.84
C ILE A 37 3.45 -0.77 21.13
N PRO A 38 2.28 -0.35 21.63
CA PRO A 38 1.00 -0.61 20.97
C PRO A 38 0.89 0.03 19.59
N VAL A 39 1.39 1.27 19.44
CA VAL A 39 1.44 1.93 18.13
C VAL A 39 2.36 1.18 17.18
N PHE A 40 3.53 0.71 17.63
CA PHE A 40 4.39 -0.12 16.79
C PHE A 40 3.79 -1.48 16.45
N LEU A 41 3.11 -2.12 17.40
CA LEU A 41 2.38 -3.37 17.15
C LEU A 41 1.30 -3.14 16.09
N LEU A 42 0.53 -2.06 16.21
CA LEU A 42 -0.44 -1.64 15.20
C LEU A 42 0.22 -1.41 13.84
N LEU A 43 1.29 -0.61 13.77
CA LEU A 43 2.02 -0.35 12.53
C LEU A 43 2.63 -1.61 11.92
N SER A 44 3.07 -2.57 12.73
CA SER A 44 3.57 -3.87 12.26
C SER A 44 2.49 -4.75 11.63
N ASN A 45 1.22 -4.46 11.92
CA ASN A 45 0.07 -5.09 11.28
C ASN A 45 -0.35 -4.38 9.99
N MET A 46 0.34 -3.32 9.57
CA MET A 46 0.07 -2.72 8.27
C MET A 46 0.41 -3.71 7.17
N GLU A 47 -0.52 -3.90 6.24
CA GLU A 47 -0.30 -4.73 5.07
C GLU A 47 0.77 -4.08 4.18
N VAL A 48 1.99 -4.60 4.25
CA VAL A 48 3.10 -4.14 3.42
C VAL A 48 3.24 -5.06 2.23
N SER A 49 3.38 -4.47 1.03
CA SER A 49 3.70 -5.23 -0.16
C SER A 49 5.02 -5.98 0.06
N PRO A 50 5.17 -7.24 -0.41
CA PRO A 50 6.38 -8.08 -0.32
C PRO A 50 7.61 -7.52 -1.08
N LEU A 51 7.58 -6.24 -1.45
CA LEU A 51 8.60 -5.57 -2.26
C LEU A 51 9.77 -5.12 -1.40
N ASP A 52 10.67 -6.05 -1.11
CA ASP A 52 12.04 -5.81 -0.59
C ASP A 52 12.07 -4.95 0.72
N LYS A 53 13.25 -4.53 1.17
CA LYS A 53 13.43 -3.59 2.30
C LYS A 53 12.72 -2.25 2.09
N ARG A 54 12.24 -1.96 0.88
CA ARG A 54 11.51 -0.73 0.53
C ARG A 54 10.18 -0.60 1.26
N ARG A 55 9.64 -1.69 1.80
CA ARG A 55 8.46 -1.67 2.70
C ARG A 55 8.59 -0.69 3.87
N TYR A 56 9.80 -0.42 4.37
CA TYR A 56 9.99 0.53 5.47
C TYR A 56 9.73 1.98 5.03
N LEU A 57 9.96 2.31 3.77
CA LEU A 57 9.61 3.63 3.21
C LEU A 57 8.09 3.84 3.22
N MET A 58 7.29 2.77 3.12
CA MET A 58 5.83 2.87 3.22
C MET A 58 5.38 3.30 4.60
N ILE A 59 6.00 2.75 5.64
CA ILE A 59 5.71 3.13 7.03
C ILE A 59 6.10 4.59 7.26
N LEU A 60 7.25 5.01 6.71
CA LEU A 60 7.67 6.42 6.76
C LEU A 60 6.69 7.33 6.00
N HIS A 61 6.20 6.92 4.83
CA HIS A 61 5.18 7.67 4.09
C HIS A 61 3.86 7.74 4.86
N LEU A 62 3.40 6.65 5.47
CA LEU A 62 2.20 6.64 6.31
C LEU A 62 2.34 7.60 7.49
N LEU A 63 3.50 7.64 8.15
CA LEU A 63 3.74 8.52 9.29
C LEU A 63 3.94 9.98 8.88
N GLY A 64 4.54 10.23 7.72
CA GLY A 64 4.81 11.58 7.21
C GLY A 64 3.66 12.23 6.42
N ASP A 65 2.81 11.42 5.79
CA ASP A 65 1.66 11.85 4.99
C ASP A 65 0.49 10.84 5.12
N PRO A 66 -0.15 10.81 6.30
CA PRO A 66 -1.24 9.86 6.57
C PRO A 66 -2.48 10.11 5.71
N ILE A 67 -2.74 11.37 5.32
CA ILE A 67 -3.90 11.70 4.48
C ILE A 67 -3.68 11.16 3.06
N ASP A 68 -2.50 11.34 2.46
CA ASP A 68 -2.21 10.75 1.14
C ASP A 68 -2.25 9.22 1.18
N SER A 69 -1.80 8.63 2.29
CA SER A 69 -1.82 7.19 2.48
C SER A 69 -3.24 6.63 2.55
N LEU A 70 -4.09 7.23 3.40
CA LEU A 70 -5.51 6.91 3.48
C LEU A 70 -6.22 7.16 2.15
N TRP A 71 -5.88 8.25 1.45
CA TRP A 71 -6.46 8.56 0.15
C TRP A 71 -6.09 7.50 -0.90
N SER A 72 -4.85 6.99 -0.88
CA SER A 72 -4.40 5.89 -1.74
C SER A 72 -5.20 4.62 -1.48
N LEU A 73 -5.36 4.25 -0.20
CA LEU A 73 -6.15 3.10 0.23
C LEU A 73 -7.62 3.22 -0.20
N LEU A 74 -8.25 4.37 0.06
CA LEU A 74 -9.64 4.64 -0.37
C LEU A 74 -9.80 4.61 -1.89
N THR A 75 -8.82 5.14 -2.63
CA THR A 75 -8.82 5.08 -4.10
C THR A 75 -8.72 3.64 -4.59
N LYS A 76 -7.97 2.78 -3.89
CA LYS A 76 -7.90 1.35 -4.21
C LYS A 76 -9.24 0.65 -3.97
N LEU A 77 -9.88 0.94 -2.84
CA LEU A 77 -11.19 0.41 -2.49
C LEU A 77 -12.28 0.81 -3.49
N GLU A 78 -12.25 2.08 -3.93
CA GLU A 78 -13.10 2.58 -5.01
C GLU A 78 -12.84 1.86 -6.34
N SER A 79 -11.57 1.60 -6.68
CA SER A 79 -11.19 0.85 -7.89
C SER A 79 -11.86 -0.53 -7.92
N TRP A 80 -11.84 -1.27 -6.81
CA TRP A 80 -12.51 -2.56 -6.70
C TRP A 80 -14.03 -2.47 -6.68
N SER A 81 -14.60 -1.43 -6.05
CA SER A 81 -16.03 -1.16 -6.12
C SER A 81 -16.48 -1.00 -7.58
N ARG A 82 -15.70 -0.25 -8.37
CA ARG A 82 -15.94 -0.10 -9.81
C ARG A 82 -15.77 -1.41 -10.57
N CYS A 83 -14.77 -2.22 -10.28
CA CYS A 83 -14.63 -3.57 -10.87
C CYS A 83 -15.85 -4.46 -10.56
N HIS A 84 -16.39 -4.38 -9.34
CA HIS A 84 -17.61 -5.10 -8.97
C HIS A 84 -18.84 -4.62 -9.75
N HIS A 85 -19.00 -3.31 -9.93
CA HIS A 85 -20.07 -2.75 -10.75
C HIS A 85 -19.92 -3.08 -12.24
N LEU A 86 -18.70 -3.04 -12.78
CA LEU A 86 -18.39 -3.47 -14.15
C LEU A 86 -18.74 -4.94 -14.36
N ALA A 87 -18.39 -5.82 -13.42
CA ALA A 87 -18.73 -7.24 -13.47
C ALA A 87 -20.24 -7.46 -13.55
N HIS A 88 -21.01 -6.73 -12.75
CA HIS A 88 -22.47 -6.82 -12.77
C HIS A 88 -23.04 -6.43 -14.14
N ASN A 89 -22.50 -5.38 -14.76
CA ASN A 89 -22.88 -4.93 -16.10
C ASN A 89 -22.50 -5.94 -17.19
N LEU A 90 -21.32 -6.57 -17.09
CA LEU A 90 -20.81 -7.56 -18.04
C LEU A 90 -21.57 -8.89 -17.99
N CYS A 91 -21.97 -9.32 -16.79
CA CYS A 91 -22.68 -10.58 -16.63
C CYS A 91 -24.15 -10.50 -17.08
N ARG A 92 -24.79 -9.31 -17.03
CA ARG A 92 -26.24 -9.11 -17.26
C ARG A 92 -27.12 -10.15 -16.54
N SER A 93 -26.61 -10.75 -15.48
CA SER A 93 -27.20 -11.90 -14.79
C SER A 93 -27.53 -11.51 -13.37
N ARG A 94 -28.67 -12.01 -12.85
CA ARG A 94 -29.02 -11.89 -11.44
C ARG A 94 -28.17 -12.79 -10.53
N ASP A 95 -27.32 -13.63 -11.12
CA ASP A 95 -26.42 -14.51 -10.38
C ASP A 95 -25.28 -13.71 -9.73
N LYS A 96 -25.42 -13.51 -8.42
CA LYS A 96 -24.45 -12.80 -7.57
C LYS A 96 -23.09 -13.50 -7.54
N ILE A 97 -23.05 -14.83 -7.65
CA ILE A 97 -21.79 -15.60 -7.57
C ILE A 97 -20.98 -15.36 -8.84
N LYS A 98 -21.62 -15.42 -10.01
CA LYS A 98 -20.95 -15.13 -11.30
C LYS A 98 -20.41 -13.71 -11.35
N SER A 99 -21.21 -12.73 -10.93
CA SER A 99 -20.78 -11.33 -10.86
C SER A 99 -19.60 -11.16 -9.89
N ARG A 100 -19.61 -11.84 -8.75
CA ARG A 100 -18.48 -11.80 -7.80
C ARG A 100 -17.21 -12.39 -8.39
N ASN A 101 -17.31 -13.53 -9.07
CA ASN A 101 -16.14 -14.18 -9.68
C ASN A 101 -15.52 -13.30 -10.78
N VAL A 102 -16.34 -12.72 -11.65
CA VAL A 102 -15.87 -11.77 -12.66
C VAL A 102 -15.27 -10.53 -12.01
N ALA A 103 -15.88 -10.00 -10.94
CA ALA A 103 -15.35 -8.86 -10.19
C ALA A 103 -13.96 -9.15 -9.60
N THR A 104 -13.75 -10.36 -9.05
CA THR A 104 -12.46 -10.77 -8.52
C THR A 104 -11.39 -10.86 -9.61
N VAL A 105 -11.73 -11.42 -10.79
CA VAL A 105 -10.81 -11.48 -11.93
C VAL A 105 -10.50 -10.07 -12.46
N LEU A 106 -11.51 -9.19 -12.58
CA LEU A 106 -11.30 -7.78 -12.94
C LEU A 106 -10.43 -7.05 -11.92
N GLY A 107 -10.59 -7.35 -10.62
CA GLY A 107 -9.72 -6.87 -9.56
C GLY A 107 -8.27 -7.32 -9.78
N GLY A 108 -8.04 -8.61 -10.07
CA GLY A 108 -6.71 -9.13 -10.42
C GLY A 108 -6.11 -8.46 -11.66
N ILE A 109 -6.91 -8.22 -12.69
CA ILE A 109 -6.46 -7.51 -13.90
C ILE A 109 -6.10 -6.06 -13.56
N GLU A 110 -6.93 -5.34 -12.81
CA GLU A 110 -6.66 -3.96 -12.38
C GLU A 110 -5.38 -3.87 -11.52
N GLU A 111 -5.05 -4.93 -10.79
CA GLU A 111 -3.83 -5.02 -10.00
C GLU A 111 -2.57 -5.19 -10.87
N LEU A 112 -2.70 -5.83 -12.04
CA LEU A 112 -1.61 -5.98 -13.00
C LEU A 112 -1.51 -4.82 -13.97
N VAL A 113 -2.61 -4.31 -14.48
CA VAL A 113 -2.63 -3.20 -15.44
C VAL A 113 -2.42 -1.86 -14.73
N GLY A 114 -2.70 -1.83 -13.43
CA GLY A 114 -2.55 -0.66 -12.59
C GLY A 114 -3.58 0.41 -12.93
N PHE A 115 -3.16 1.66 -12.84
CA PHE A 115 -4.07 2.80 -12.84
C PHE A 115 -4.31 3.42 -14.21
N TYR A 116 -3.76 2.81 -15.26
CA TYR A 116 -3.64 3.42 -16.58
C TYR A 116 -4.75 3.04 -17.53
N ASP A 117 -5.28 1.82 -17.44
CA ASP A 117 -6.21 1.29 -18.42
C ASP A 117 -7.42 0.60 -17.77
N ASP A 118 -8.43 0.31 -18.59
CA ASP A 118 -9.69 -0.29 -18.17
C ASP A 118 -9.56 -1.82 -18.05
N PRO A 119 -9.71 -2.41 -16.84
CA PRO A 119 -9.64 -3.86 -16.66
C PRO A 119 -10.74 -4.61 -17.43
N ALA A 120 -11.89 -3.96 -17.72
CA ALA A 120 -12.95 -4.58 -18.50
C ALA A 120 -12.52 -4.80 -19.96
N ALA A 121 -11.72 -3.91 -20.54
CA ALA A 121 -11.22 -4.05 -21.90
C ALA A 121 -10.36 -5.32 -22.06
N VAL A 122 -9.46 -5.56 -21.09
CA VAL A 122 -8.64 -6.79 -21.05
C VAL A 122 -9.53 -8.03 -20.89
N PHE A 123 -10.47 -8.01 -19.96
CA PHE A 123 -11.36 -9.15 -19.73
C PHE A 123 -12.23 -9.47 -20.96
N ILE A 124 -12.77 -8.45 -21.62
CA ILE A 124 -13.54 -8.62 -22.87
C ILE A 124 -12.65 -9.22 -23.95
N LYS A 125 -11.39 -8.78 -24.07
CA LYS A 125 -10.45 -9.32 -25.04
C LYS A 125 -10.15 -10.80 -24.81
N ILE A 126 -9.87 -11.20 -23.56
CA ILE A 126 -9.68 -12.61 -23.18
C ILE A 126 -10.93 -13.42 -23.56
N LYS A 127 -12.12 -12.90 -23.27
CA LYS A 127 -13.38 -13.55 -23.61
C LYS A 127 -13.59 -13.69 -25.13
N LEU A 128 -13.23 -12.68 -25.92
CA LEU A 128 -13.35 -12.72 -27.39
C LEU A 128 -12.35 -13.67 -28.04
N GLN A 129 -11.16 -13.81 -27.48
CA GLN A 129 -10.13 -14.74 -27.93
C GLN A 129 -10.28 -16.15 -27.35
N SER A 130 -11.30 -16.37 -26.53
CA SER A 130 -11.50 -17.65 -25.85
C SER A 130 -11.87 -18.75 -26.85
N ARG A 131 -11.20 -19.90 -26.73
CA ARG A 131 -11.43 -21.10 -27.55
C ARG A 131 -12.33 -22.12 -26.86
N VAL A 132 -12.68 -21.88 -25.60
CA VAL A 132 -13.47 -22.80 -24.78
C VAL A 132 -14.95 -22.48 -24.85
N THR A 133 -15.79 -23.44 -24.45
CA THR A 133 -17.24 -23.23 -24.40
C THR A 133 -17.61 -22.17 -23.35
N ARG A 134 -18.81 -21.60 -23.46
CA ARG A 134 -19.30 -20.58 -22.50
C ARG A 134 -19.39 -21.10 -21.06
N GLU A 135 -19.66 -22.38 -20.87
CA GLU A 135 -19.76 -23.03 -19.56
C GLU A 135 -18.37 -23.25 -18.97
N GLU A 136 -17.45 -23.74 -19.79
CA GLU A 136 -16.04 -23.93 -19.43
C GLU A 136 -15.36 -22.59 -19.11
N PHE A 137 -15.62 -21.53 -19.89
CA PHE A 137 -15.13 -20.19 -19.59
C PHE A 137 -15.61 -19.70 -18.21
N GLN A 138 -16.86 -19.97 -17.84
CA GLN A 138 -17.40 -19.62 -16.53
C GLN A 138 -16.75 -20.44 -15.41
N TYR A 139 -16.51 -21.72 -15.64
CA TYR A 139 -15.79 -22.59 -14.71
C TYR A 139 -14.36 -22.08 -14.49
N LEU A 140 -13.60 -21.81 -15.56
CA LEU A 140 -12.24 -21.29 -15.48
C LEU A 140 -12.18 -19.92 -14.81
N THR A 141 -13.16 -19.04 -15.09
CA THR A 141 -13.30 -17.74 -14.42
C THR A 141 -13.56 -17.92 -12.91
N SER A 142 -14.42 -18.88 -12.54
CA SER A 142 -14.67 -19.19 -11.13
C SER A 142 -13.43 -19.75 -10.43
N ARG A 143 -12.66 -20.61 -11.12
CA ARG A 143 -11.42 -21.18 -10.61
C ARG A 143 -10.36 -20.10 -10.38
N ALA A 144 -10.14 -19.24 -11.37
CA ALA A 144 -9.21 -18.12 -11.27
C ALA A 144 -9.63 -17.15 -10.16
N ALA A 145 -10.92 -16.84 -10.05
CA ALA A 145 -11.45 -15.99 -8.97
C ALA A 145 -11.19 -16.59 -7.59
N GLN A 146 -11.38 -17.90 -7.43
CA GLN A 146 -11.11 -18.60 -6.17
C GLN A 146 -9.62 -18.56 -5.84
N GLN A 147 -8.75 -18.89 -6.79
CA GLN A 147 -7.29 -18.83 -6.60
C GLN A 147 -6.80 -17.42 -6.26
N LEU A 148 -7.34 -16.40 -6.94
CA LEU A 148 -7.03 -15.00 -6.65
C LEU A 148 -7.49 -14.61 -5.25
N ALA A 149 -8.69 -15.02 -4.83
CA ALA A 149 -9.21 -14.74 -3.50
C ALA A 149 -8.39 -15.44 -2.40
N ASP A 150 -8.05 -16.72 -2.59
CA ASP A 150 -7.27 -17.52 -1.64
C ASP A 150 -5.81 -17.05 -1.54
N SER A 151 -5.29 -16.41 -2.59
CA SER A 151 -3.94 -15.83 -2.59
C SER A 151 -3.85 -14.47 -1.89
N ARG A 152 -4.99 -13.90 -1.47
CA ARG A 152 -5.00 -12.66 -0.69
C ARG A 152 -4.81 -12.96 0.79
N THR A 153 -3.88 -12.25 1.41
CA THR A 153 -3.67 -12.28 2.85
C THR A 153 -4.80 -11.54 3.56
N ASP A 154 -5.47 -12.24 4.48
CA ASP A 154 -6.45 -11.66 5.40
C ASP A 154 -5.87 -11.70 6.83
N GLU A 155 -5.42 -10.54 7.30
CA GLU A 155 -4.88 -10.34 8.65
C GLU A 155 -5.85 -9.53 9.52
N ARG A 156 -7.15 -9.53 9.17
CA ARG A 156 -8.20 -8.77 9.87
C ARG A 156 -8.30 -9.17 11.33
N LEU A 157 -8.25 -10.47 11.66
CA LEU A 157 -8.36 -10.92 13.04
C LEU A 157 -7.21 -10.40 13.91
N ARG A 158 -5.98 -10.46 13.40
CA ARG A 158 -4.79 -9.92 14.08
C ARG A 158 -4.91 -8.41 14.29
N THR A 159 -5.41 -7.70 13.29
CA THR A 159 -5.65 -6.26 13.34
C THR A 159 -6.77 -5.86 14.30
N ILE A 160 -7.88 -6.61 14.31
CA ILE A 160 -8.99 -6.40 15.25
C ILE A 160 -8.50 -6.61 16.68
N PHE A 161 -7.71 -7.66 16.92
CA PHE A 161 -7.10 -7.92 18.23
C PHE A 161 -6.16 -6.80 18.66
N ALA A 162 -5.24 -6.37 17.79
CA ALA A 162 -4.34 -5.24 18.07
C ALA A 162 -5.10 -3.93 18.33
N THR A 163 -6.17 -3.66 17.58
CA THR A 163 -7.04 -2.50 17.78
C THR A 163 -7.78 -2.58 19.12
N THR A 164 -8.26 -3.76 19.48
CA THR A 164 -8.95 -3.99 20.77
C THR A 164 -7.99 -3.79 21.94
N LEU A 165 -6.76 -4.30 21.83
CA LEU A 165 -5.72 -4.06 22.82
C LEU A 165 -5.37 -2.59 22.97
N TYR A 166 -5.28 -1.86 21.86
CA TYR A 166 -5.05 -0.41 21.89
C TYR A 166 -6.20 0.34 22.59
N ILE A 167 -7.45 0.00 22.28
CA ILE A 167 -8.64 0.60 22.94
C ILE A 167 -8.62 0.28 24.44
N TYR A 168 -8.31 -0.97 24.80
CA TYR A 168 -8.22 -1.37 26.21
C TYR A 168 -7.14 -0.56 26.96
N GLN A 169 -5.96 -0.40 26.38
CA GLN A 169 -4.87 0.38 26.97
C GLN A 169 -5.20 1.88 27.06
N LEU A 170 -5.95 2.40 26.11
CA LEU A 170 -6.47 3.76 26.19
C LEU A 170 -7.43 3.92 27.37
N ILE A 171 -8.38 3.00 27.51
CA ILE A 171 -9.35 3.02 28.62
C ILE A 171 -8.61 2.88 29.95
N SER A 172 -7.65 1.97 30.06
CA SER A 172 -6.87 1.78 31.29
C SER A 172 -6.05 3.03 31.65
N ALA A 173 -5.61 3.82 30.67
CA ALA A 173 -4.93 5.09 30.94
C ALA A 173 -5.85 6.18 31.51
N PHE A 174 -7.15 6.16 31.21
CA PHE A 174 -8.13 7.08 31.78
C PHE A 174 -8.70 6.60 33.11
N VAL A 175 -8.84 5.28 33.28
CA VAL A 175 -9.53 4.67 34.41
C VAL A 175 -8.49 4.11 35.38
N THR A 176 -8.20 4.85 36.44
CA THR A 176 -7.17 4.49 37.45
C THR A 176 -7.45 3.16 38.15
N THR A 177 -8.71 2.74 38.27
CA THR A 177 -9.07 1.42 38.80
C THR A 177 -8.62 0.27 37.90
N ILE A 178 -8.45 0.53 36.59
CA ILE A 178 -7.99 -0.46 35.60
C ILE A 178 -6.49 -0.32 35.35
N GLY A 179 -5.98 0.91 35.19
CA GLY A 179 -4.58 1.17 34.84
C GLY A 179 -3.59 1.21 36.02
N GLY A 180 -4.08 1.17 37.26
CA GLY A 180 -3.27 1.44 38.45
C GLY A 180 -3.04 2.95 38.66
N GLY A 181 -2.84 3.36 39.91
CA GLY A 181 -2.66 4.77 40.26
C GLY A 181 -1.40 5.37 39.62
N ASN A 182 -1.57 6.26 38.65
CA ASN A 182 -0.47 7.00 38.03
C ASN A 182 -0.07 8.22 38.87
N THR A 183 1.23 8.47 39.02
CA THR A 183 1.84 9.56 39.80
C THR A 183 1.94 10.90 39.05
N SER A 184 1.36 11.05 37.85
CA SER A 184 1.42 12.30 37.08
C SER A 184 0.13 12.60 36.32
N PRO A 185 -0.23 13.88 36.08
CA PRO A 185 -1.47 14.25 35.41
C PRO A 185 -1.51 13.68 33.98
N PRO A 186 -2.48 12.81 33.67
CA PRO A 186 -2.43 11.97 32.47
C PRO A 186 -2.82 12.73 31.17
N GLY A 187 -3.48 13.87 31.29
CA GLY A 187 -4.11 14.59 30.17
C GLY A 187 -3.17 14.96 29.02
N GLY A 188 -1.97 15.43 29.34
CA GLY A 188 -0.98 15.79 28.32
C GLY A 188 -0.54 14.62 27.45
N ARG A 189 -0.36 13.44 28.07
CA ARG A 189 0.08 12.22 27.37
C ARG A 189 -1.05 11.65 26.57
N ILE A 190 -2.23 11.56 27.18
CA ILE A 190 -3.40 11.02 26.52
C ILE A 190 -3.79 11.88 25.31
N GLY A 191 -3.76 13.21 25.41
CA GLY A 191 -4.02 14.09 24.27
C GLY A 191 -3.10 13.81 23.08
N MET A 192 -1.81 13.61 23.33
CA MET A 192 -0.84 13.27 22.28
C MET A 192 -1.09 11.88 21.66
N THR A 193 -1.44 10.89 22.49
CA THR A 193 -1.84 9.57 21.97
C THR A 193 -3.14 9.67 21.17
N MET A 194 -4.10 10.48 21.61
CA MET A 194 -5.36 10.72 20.90
C MET A 194 -5.14 11.33 19.53
N PHE A 195 -4.13 12.19 19.37
CA PHE A 195 -3.75 12.66 18.05
C PHE A 195 -3.33 11.51 17.13
N MET A 196 -2.59 10.51 17.63
CA MET A 196 -2.13 9.35 16.85
C MET A 196 -3.22 8.31 16.54
N THR A 197 -4.46 8.49 17.00
CA THR A 197 -5.55 7.53 16.75
C THR A 197 -5.93 7.38 15.28
N TRP A 198 -5.55 8.32 14.41
CA TRP A 198 -5.71 8.19 12.95
C TRP A 198 -4.99 6.95 12.38
N ILE A 199 -4.00 6.40 13.09
CA ILE A 199 -3.29 5.17 12.73
C ILE A 199 -4.26 3.98 12.67
N ILE A 200 -5.26 3.94 13.56
CA ILE A 200 -6.23 2.84 13.65
C ILE A 200 -7.03 2.66 12.35
N PRO A 201 -7.78 3.67 11.85
CA PRO A 201 -8.50 3.53 10.59
C PRO A 201 -7.57 3.27 9.41
N SER A 202 -6.32 3.77 9.44
CA SER A 202 -5.33 3.48 8.39
C SER A 202 -4.99 2.00 8.31
N ILE A 203 -4.73 1.36 9.46
CA ILE A 203 -4.40 -0.07 9.51
C ILE A 203 -5.63 -0.92 9.25
N LEU A 204 -6.79 -0.57 9.82
CA LEU A 204 -8.04 -1.27 9.56
C LEU A 204 -8.38 -1.26 8.06
N LEU A 205 -8.25 -0.11 7.40
CA LEU A 205 -8.49 0.04 5.98
C LEU A 205 -7.46 -0.77 5.16
N SER A 206 -6.18 -0.69 5.53
CA SER A 206 -5.11 -1.47 4.89
C SER A 206 -5.37 -2.97 4.95
N ASN A 207 -5.79 -3.49 6.09
CA ASN A 207 -6.10 -4.92 6.29
C ASN A 207 -7.46 -5.31 5.68
N ALA A 208 -8.42 -4.39 5.63
CA ALA A 208 -9.70 -4.64 4.96
C ALA A 208 -9.51 -4.81 3.44
N ILE A 209 -8.62 -4.01 2.85
CA ILE A 209 -8.18 -4.14 1.46
C ILE A 209 -7.40 -5.46 1.30
N GLY A 210 -6.40 -5.70 2.15
CA GLY A 210 -5.56 -6.90 2.08
C GLY A 210 -4.64 -6.90 0.85
N GLY A 211 -3.64 -7.76 0.82
CA GLY A 211 -2.62 -7.80 -0.23
C GLY A 211 -2.57 -9.13 -0.96
N PHE A 212 -1.88 -9.17 -2.09
CA PHE A 212 -1.33 -10.43 -2.57
C PHE A 212 0.02 -10.64 -1.89
N THR A 213 0.31 -11.87 -1.51
CA THR A 213 1.63 -12.28 -0.99
C THR A 213 2.77 -12.03 -1.99
N SER A 214 2.45 -11.94 -3.29
CA SER A 214 3.30 -11.44 -4.36
C SER A 214 2.47 -11.05 -5.58
N ARG A 215 2.83 -9.96 -6.25
CA ARG A 215 2.25 -9.62 -7.56
C ARG A 215 2.52 -10.68 -8.62
N ARG A 216 3.64 -11.40 -8.48
CA ARG A 216 3.98 -12.54 -9.34
C ARG A 216 2.94 -13.66 -9.23
N ILE A 217 2.37 -13.87 -8.05
CA ILE A 217 1.31 -14.89 -7.86
C ILE A 217 0.04 -14.46 -8.59
N CYS A 218 -0.37 -13.19 -8.48
CA CYS A 218 -1.50 -12.66 -9.24
C CYS A 218 -1.27 -12.77 -10.76
N TYR A 219 -0.05 -12.45 -11.23
CA TYR A 219 0.35 -12.64 -12.62
C TYR A 219 0.26 -14.10 -13.05
N ASN A 220 0.87 -15.03 -12.31
CA ASN A 220 0.87 -16.45 -12.65
C ASN A 220 -0.55 -17.04 -12.70
N ILE A 221 -1.44 -16.64 -11.77
CA ILE A 221 -2.84 -17.10 -11.79
C ILE A 221 -3.57 -16.60 -13.03
N LEU A 222 -3.35 -15.33 -13.41
CA LEU A 222 -3.92 -14.77 -14.62
C LEU A 222 -3.27 -15.36 -15.88
N GLU A 223 -1.99 -15.73 -15.81
CA GLU A 223 -1.27 -16.43 -16.87
C GLU A 223 -1.92 -17.78 -17.18
N THR A 224 -2.07 -18.62 -16.15
CA THR A 224 -2.78 -19.90 -16.26
C THR A 224 -4.22 -19.72 -16.75
N TYR A 225 -4.94 -18.73 -16.23
CA TYR A 225 -6.32 -18.46 -16.65
C TYR A 225 -6.44 -18.13 -18.15
N VAL A 226 -5.54 -17.29 -18.68
CA VAL A 226 -5.55 -16.93 -20.11
C VAL A 226 -5.07 -18.09 -20.97
N GLU A 227 -4.04 -18.84 -20.53
CA GLU A 227 -3.57 -20.03 -21.23
C GLU A 227 -4.70 -21.06 -21.37
N ASP A 228 -5.40 -21.36 -20.27
CA ASP A 228 -6.52 -22.30 -20.26
C ASP A 228 -7.70 -21.83 -21.12
N THR A 229 -7.96 -20.52 -21.19
CA THR A 229 -9.13 -19.98 -21.91
C THR A 229 -8.89 -19.71 -23.39
N THR A 230 -7.67 -19.33 -23.78
CA THR A 230 -7.31 -18.85 -25.14
C THR A 230 -6.31 -19.75 -25.86
N GLY A 231 -5.57 -20.59 -25.12
CA GLY A 231 -4.44 -21.38 -25.63
C GLY A 231 -3.16 -20.56 -25.89
N GLN A 232 -3.14 -19.27 -25.55
CA GLN A 232 -1.95 -18.42 -25.68
C GLN A 232 -1.08 -18.52 -24.42
N LYS A 233 0.22 -18.74 -24.60
CA LYS A 233 1.18 -18.85 -23.49
C LYS A 233 1.73 -17.51 -22.99
N ASP A 234 1.64 -16.45 -23.81
CA ASP A 234 2.23 -15.15 -23.50
C ASP A 234 1.15 -14.14 -23.09
N VAL A 235 0.77 -14.17 -21.82
CA VAL A 235 -0.20 -13.21 -21.26
C VAL A 235 0.32 -11.79 -21.24
N TRP A 236 1.64 -11.61 -21.14
CA TRP A 236 2.23 -10.29 -21.16
C TRP A 236 1.96 -9.59 -22.50
N SER A 237 2.08 -10.30 -23.62
CA SER A 237 1.72 -9.76 -24.94
C SER A 237 0.25 -9.33 -25.02
N LEU A 238 -0.68 -10.16 -24.51
CA LEU A 238 -2.11 -9.85 -24.48
C LEU A 238 -2.39 -8.61 -23.62
N LEU A 239 -1.75 -8.53 -22.46
CA LEU A 239 -1.84 -7.37 -21.57
C LEU A 239 -1.32 -6.10 -22.25
N GLN A 240 -0.16 -6.13 -22.91
CA GLN A 240 0.39 -4.98 -23.65
C GLN A 240 -0.48 -4.55 -24.83
N GLU A 241 -1.14 -5.49 -25.49
CA GLU A 241 -2.04 -5.21 -26.60
C GLU A 241 -3.38 -4.64 -26.11
N ALA A 242 -3.84 -5.02 -24.91
CA ALA A 242 -5.06 -4.51 -24.30
C ALA A 242 -4.86 -3.22 -23.47
N ALA A 243 -3.66 -3.02 -22.95
CA ALA A 243 -3.26 -1.89 -22.10
C ALA A 243 -1.97 -1.26 -22.66
N PRO A 244 -2.08 -0.29 -23.59
CA PRO A 244 -0.94 0.29 -24.28
C PRO A 244 0.09 0.95 -23.34
N SER A 245 -0.31 1.33 -22.12
CA SER A 245 0.59 1.86 -21.11
C SER A 245 1.72 0.88 -20.74
N LEU A 246 1.48 -0.43 -20.83
CA LEU A 246 2.43 -1.49 -20.50
C LEU A 246 3.49 -1.70 -21.59
N GLN A 247 3.28 -1.21 -22.81
CA GLN A 247 4.25 -1.33 -23.91
C GLN A 247 5.58 -0.60 -23.62
N ARG A 248 5.59 0.30 -22.64
CA ARG A 248 6.81 0.97 -22.17
C ARG A 248 7.80 0.04 -21.47
N HIS A 249 7.35 -1.14 -21.03
CA HIS A 249 8.17 -2.12 -20.33
C HIS A 249 8.48 -3.28 -21.27
N ARG A 250 9.76 -3.62 -21.41
CA ARG A 250 10.20 -4.71 -22.31
C ARG A 250 9.78 -6.07 -21.79
N THR A 251 9.88 -6.29 -20.48
CA THR A 251 9.53 -7.55 -19.84
C THR A 251 8.56 -7.35 -18.69
N VAL A 252 7.79 -8.41 -18.37
CA VAL A 252 6.94 -8.43 -17.17
C VAL A 252 7.75 -8.23 -15.89
N HIS A 253 9.00 -8.71 -15.83
CA HIS A 253 9.85 -8.52 -14.66
C HIS A 253 10.24 -7.06 -14.45
N ASP A 254 10.64 -6.36 -15.51
CA ASP A 254 10.92 -4.92 -15.44
C ASP A 254 9.68 -4.17 -14.96
N TYR A 255 8.52 -4.52 -15.49
CA TYR A 255 7.26 -3.91 -15.08
C TYR A 255 6.94 -4.16 -13.59
N LEU A 256 6.98 -5.41 -13.14
CA LEU A 256 6.71 -5.78 -11.75
C LEU A 256 7.69 -5.14 -10.77
N ASP A 257 8.93 -4.89 -11.16
CA ASP A 257 9.91 -4.18 -10.34
C ASP A 257 9.59 -2.68 -10.24
N THR A 258 9.06 -2.07 -11.31
CA THR A 258 8.62 -0.66 -11.30
C THR A 258 7.33 -0.43 -10.51
N LEU A 259 6.50 -1.47 -10.34
CA LEU A 259 5.24 -1.40 -9.60
C LEU A 259 5.40 -0.91 -8.16
N ALA A 260 6.56 -1.15 -7.54
CA ALA A 260 6.91 -0.60 -6.22
C ALA A 260 6.78 0.93 -6.15
N TRP A 261 7.04 1.63 -7.26
CA TRP A 261 7.10 3.09 -7.30
C TRP A 261 5.94 3.73 -8.07
N SER A 262 5.29 2.99 -8.95
CA SER A 262 4.12 3.47 -9.73
C SER A 262 2.81 3.41 -8.95
N GLY A 263 2.85 2.85 -7.74
CA GLY A 263 1.76 2.85 -6.77
C GLY A 263 1.05 1.52 -6.59
N ALA A 264 1.68 0.39 -6.95
CA ALA A 264 1.17 -0.93 -6.55
C ALA A 264 1.25 -1.16 -5.02
N ILE A 265 1.95 -0.26 -4.32
CA ILE A 265 1.86 -0.07 -2.89
C ILE A 265 0.53 0.64 -2.56
N TYR A 266 -0.39 -0.02 -1.88
CA TYR A 266 -1.73 0.55 -1.66
C TYR A 266 -1.75 1.82 -0.81
N SER A 267 -0.75 2.02 0.04
CA SER A 267 -0.61 3.24 0.83
C SER A 267 0.09 4.38 0.08
N TYR A 268 0.51 4.19 -1.17
CA TYR A 268 1.11 5.25 -1.96
C TYR A 268 0.72 5.11 -3.42
N ARG A 269 -0.10 6.04 -3.91
CA ARG A 269 -0.55 6.07 -5.31
C ARG A 269 -0.39 7.47 -5.88
N PRO A 270 0.64 7.75 -6.71
CA PRO A 270 0.87 9.12 -7.22
C PRO A 270 -0.34 9.68 -7.99
N SER A 271 -0.97 8.83 -8.81
CA SER A 271 -2.15 9.19 -9.60
C SER A 271 -3.43 8.76 -8.91
N LYS A 272 -4.15 9.70 -8.32
CA LYS A 272 -5.44 9.46 -7.63
C LYS A 272 -6.64 9.38 -8.59
N THR A 273 -6.41 9.48 -9.89
CA THR A 273 -7.45 9.34 -10.91
C THR A 273 -7.63 7.86 -11.25
N ILE A 274 -8.88 7.40 -11.28
CA ILE A 274 -9.25 6.09 -11.79
C ILE A 274 -9.79 6.30 -13.20
N VAL A 275 -9.14 5.70 -14.20
CA VAL A 275 -9.38 5.96 -15.62
C VAL A 275 -10.71 5.39 -16.09
N PHE A 276 -11.14 4.27 -15.51
CA PHE A 276 -12.39 3.61 -15.88
C PHE A 276 -13.54 4.04 -14.96
N SER A 277 -14.73 4.14 -15.56
CA SER A 277 -15.97 4.48 -14.85
C SER A 277 -16.91 3.27 -14.83
N SER A 278 -17.58 3.05 -13.70
CA SER A 278 -18.60 2.00 -13.57
C SER A 278 -20.03 2.53 -13.70
N GLY A 279 -20.19 3.86 -13.77
CA GLY A 279 -21.46 4.57 -13.98
C GLY A 279 -21.73 5.64 -12.92
N ARG A 280 -23.02 5.89 -12.63
CA ARG A 280 -23.50 7.01 -11.79
C ARG A 280 -23.08 6.96 -10.30
N ARG A 281 -22.49 5.87 -9.81
CA ARG A 281 -22.16 5.68 -8.39
C ARG A 281 -20.67 5.82 -8.07
N ASP A 282 -19.87 6.27 -9.04
CA ASP A 282 -18.44 6.43 -8.85
C ASP A 282 -18.13 7.59 -7.89
N SER A 283 -17.33 7.31 -6.85
CA SER A 283 -16.89 8.35 -5.91
C SER A 283 -15.86 9.25 -6.58
N GLY A 284 -16.05 10.57 -6.49
CA GLY A 284 -15.08 11.54 -6.97
C GLY A 284 -13.80 11.56 -6.12
N HIS A 285 -12.65 11.79 -6.74
CA HIS A 285 -11.35 11.86 -6.05
C HIS A 285 -11.33 12.90 -4.90
N LYS A 286 -12.09 14.00 -5.02
CA LYS A 286 -12.22 15.03 -3.97
C LYS A 286 -12.97 14.50 -2.74
N LEU A 287 -14.00 13.68 -2.94
CA LEU A 287 -14.75 13.06 -1.84
C LEU A 287 -13.84 12.07 -1.08
N LEU A 288 -13.05 11.29 -1.82
CA LEU A 288 -12.10 10.36 -1.22
C LEU A 288 -11.00 11.09 -0.43
N LEU A 289 -10.51 12.24 -0.93
CA LEU A 289 -9.57 13.08 -0.19
C LEU A 289 -10.18 13.63 1.11
N PHE A 290 -11.43 14.12 1.05
CA PHE A 290 -12.13 14.58 2.24
C PHE A 290 -12.29 13.45 3.26
N LEU A 291 -12.73 12.26 2.82
CA LEU A 291 -12.84 11.06 3.66
C LEU A 291 -11.48 10.66 4.26
N ALA A 292 -10.38 10.78 3.51
CA ALA A 292 -9.03 10.51 4.01
C ALA A 292 -8.57 11.50 5.08
N ALA A 293 -9.02 12.76 5.02
CA ALA A 293 -8.69 13.78 6.01
C ALA A 293 -9.49 13.63 7.32
N VAL A 294 -10.68 13.00 7.27
CA VAL A 294 -11.56 12.87 8.45
C VAL A 294 -10.84 12.26 9.66
N PRO A 295 -10.13 11.11 9.57
CA PRO A 295 -9.42 10.54 10.72
C PRO A 295 -8.41 11.47 11.39
N VAL A 296 -7.69 12.27 10.61
CA VAL A 296 -6.67 13.20 11.14
C VAL A 296 -7.36 14.41 11.78
N ILE A 297 -8.42 14.94 11.17
CA ILE A 297 -9.19 16.06 11.72
C ILE A 297 -9.86 15.65 13.03
N THR A 298 -10.49 14.47 13.06
CA THR A 298 -11.16 13.97 14.27
C THR A 298 -10.16 13.70 15.39
N SER A 299 -9.03 13.04 15.10
CA SER A 299 -7.99 12.78 16.10
C SER A 299 -7.38 14.08 16.66
N SER A 300 -7.12 15.06 15.79
CA SER A 300 -6.62 16.39 16.18
C SER A 300 -7.61 17.15 17.05
N THR A 301 -8.89 17.09 16.70
CA THR A 301 -9.97 17.75 17.46
C THR A 301 -10.11 17.14 18.85
N VAL A 302 -10.18 15.81 18.94
CA VAL A 302 -10.26 15.08 20.21
C VAL A 302 -9.03 15.36 21.08
N ALA A 303 -7.83 15.32 20.51
CA ALA A 303 -6.59 15.66 21.20
C ALA A 303 -6.63 17.08 21.78
N THR A 304 -7.03 18.06 20.97
CA THR A 304 -7.14 19.47 21.36
C THR A 304 -8.15 19.66 22.50
N VAL A 305 -9.33 19.03 22.39
CA VAL A 305 -10.37 19.10 23.43
C VAL A 305 -9.87 18.52 24.77
N ILE A 306 -9.18 17.38 24.74
CA ILE A 306 -8.60 16.79 25.95
C ILE A 306 -7.51 17.70 26.53
N LEU A 307 -6.62 18.23 25.69
CA LEU A 307 -5.54 19.12 26.13
C LEU A 307 -6.05 20.46 26.66
N TRP A 308 -7.17 20.96 26.15
CA TRP A 308 -7.83 22.17 26.64
C TRP A 308 -8.39 21.98 28.04
N ASN A 309 -9.01 20.82 28.29
CA ASN A 309 -9.68 20.50 29.56
C ASN A 309 -8.74 19.91 30.61
N THR A 310 -7.46 19.72 30.30
CA THR A 310 -6.49 19.14 31.22
C THR A 310 -5.45 20.18 31.65
N PRO A 311 -5.04 20.21 32.93
CA PRO A 311 -4.09 21.21 33.39
C PRO A 311 -2.78 21.23 32.58
N PRO A 312 -2.32 22.42 32.14
CA PRO A 312 -2.93 23.73 32.31
C PRO A 312 -4.15 23.95 31.39
N ILE A 313 -5.26 24.42 31.97
CA ILE A 313 -6.54 24.64 31.26
C ILE A 313 -6.36 25.73 30.19
N GLY A 314 -6.93 25.49 29.01
CA GLY A 314 -6.92 26.42 27.87
C GLY A 314 -5.87 26.10 26.79
N ILE A 315 -5.61 27.05 25.90
CA ILE A 315 -4.56 26.93 24.88
C ILE A 315 -3.20 26.97 25.57
N ASN A 316 -2.38 25.98 25.28
CA ASN A 316 -1.03 25.82 25.83
C ASN A 316 -0.08 25.33 24.74
N CYS A 317 1.20 25.17 25.07
CA CYS A 317 2.23 24.71 24.13
C CYS A 317 1.92 23.34 23.49
N ARG A 318 1.14 22.47 24.16
CA ARG A 318 0.75 21.16 23.61
C ARG A 318 -0.31 21.31 22.53
N ASN A 319 -1.29 22.21 22.72
CA ASN A 319 -2.26 22.53 21.68
C ASN A 319 -1.58 23.13 20.44
N ILE A 320 -0.62 24.05 20.65
CA ILE A 320 0.19 24.61 19.55
C ILE A 320 0.91 23.49 18.81
N PHE A 321 1.51 22.54 19.52
CA PHE A 321 2.15 21.37 18.89
C PHE A 321 1.15 20.57 18.04
N ILE A 322 -0.05 20.27 18.55
CA ILE A 322 -1.08 19.57 17.76
C ILE A 322 -1.44 20.37 16.50
N PHE A 323 -1.72 21.67 16.61
CA PHE A 323 -2.06 22.49 15.44
C PHE A 323 -0.94 22.55 14.41
N VAL A 324 0.32 22.67 14.86
CA VAL A 324 1.49 22.64 13.97
C VAL A 324 1.61 21.29 13.29
N MET A 325 1.51 20.18 14.02
CA MET A 325 1.59 18.84 13.44
C MET A 325 0.46 18.54 12.46
N THR A 326 -0.78 18.93 12.80
CA THR A 326 -1.92 18.83 11.87
C THR A 326 -1.66 19.65 10.63
N GLY A 327 -1.22 20.91 10.77
CA GLY A 327 -0.86 21.77 9.64
C GLY A 327 0.24 21.19 8.76
N LEU A 328 1.29 20.60 9.36
CA LEU A 328 2.37 19.91 8.65
C LEU A 328 1.86 18.68 7.89
N VAL A 329 0.94 17.90 8.46
CA VAL A 329 0.32 16.77 7.75
C VAL A 329 -0.45 17.25 6.51
N PHE A 330 -1.26 18.29 6.62
CA PHE A 330 -1.97 18.87 5.45
C PHE A 330 -1.01 19.45 4.41
N LEU A 331 0.04 20.13 4.87
CA LEU A 331 1.07 20.68 3.98
C LEU A 331 1.86 19.56 3.28
N SER A 332 2.14 18.46 3.98
CA SER A 332 2.77 17.25 3.44
C SER A 332 1.92 16.67 2.30
N THR A 333 0.62 16.49 2.53
CA THR A 333 -0.32 16.03 1.47
C THR A 333 -0.38 16.98 0.29
N LEU A 334 -0.40 18.30 0.53
CA LEU A 334 -0.34 19.29 -0.54
C LEU A 334 0.97 19.18 -1.32
N PHE A 335 2.09 19.05 -0.63
CA PHE A 335 3.41 18.90 -1.24
C PHE A 335 3.49 17.61 -2.07
N THR A 336 3.04 16.47 -1.54
CA THR A 336 2.93 15.19 -2.26
C THR A 336 2.06 15.34 -3.52
N ARG A 337 0.98 16.11 -3.43
CA ARG A 337 0.10 16.34 -4.58
C ARG A 337 0.75 17.21 -5.65
N VAL A 338 1.42 18.27 -5.22
CA VAL A 338 2.13 19.22 -6.09
C VAL A 338 3.33 18.54 -6.74
N SER A 339 4.11 17.76 -6.00
CA SER A 339 5.22 16.98 -6.52
C SER A 339 4.73 15.95 -7.55
N ALA A 340 3.65 15.21 -7.25
CA ALA A 340 3.05 14.28 -8.21
C ALA A 340 2.51 14.98 -9.48
N PHE A 341 2.17 16.27 -9.41
CA PHE A 341 1.75 17.05 -10.57
C PHE A 341 2.94 17.51 -11.43
N PHE A 342 3.99 18.03 -10.80
CA PHE A 342 5.17 18.55 -11.50
C PHE A 342 6.08 17.44 -12.03
N PHE A 343 6.24 16.35 -11.28
CA PHE A 343 7.10 15.23 -11.65
C PHE A 343 6.35 14.13 -12.40
N LYS A 344 5.36 14.48 -13.24
CA LYS A 344 4.63 13.53 -14.08
C LYS A 344 5.55 12.90 -15.12
N GLY A 345 5.74 11.59 -15.03
CA GLY A 345 6.47 10.78 -16.02
C GLY A 345 7.66 10.03 -15.43
N SER A 346 8.27 9.19 -16.26
CA SER A 346 9.44 8.35 -15.94
C SER A 346 10.54 9.11 -15.18
N GLN A 347 10.72 10.41 -15.39
CA GLN A 347 11.83 11.17 -14.79
C GLN A 347 11.83 11.25 -13.25
N HIS A 348 10.72 11.08 -12.53
CA HIS A 348 10.75 11.10 -11.07
C HIS A 348 11.59 9.94 -10.49
N TRP A 349 11.60 8.77 -11.15
CA TRP A 349 12.22 7.56 -10.61
C TRP A 349 13.30 6.98 -11.53
N TRP A 350 13.30 7.34 -12.81
CA TRP A 350 14.29 6.85 -13.78
C TRP A 350 15.69 7.40 -13.52
N SER A 351 15.87 8.53 -12.83
CA SER A 351 17.23 9.00 -12.49
C SER A 351 18.01 8.03 -11.58
N GLU A 352 17.31 7.15 -10.85
CA GLU A 352 17.92 6.05 -10.09
C GLU A 352 18.08 4.76 -10.91
N GLU A 353 17.15 4.46 -11.83
CA GLU A 353 17.24 3.27 -12.67
C GLU A 353 18.24 3.39 -13.81
N GLU A 354 18.39 4.58 -14.40
CA GLU A 354 19.44 4.86 -15.39
C GLU A 354 20.82 4.71 -14.73
N LYS A 355 21.00 5.23 -13.51
CA LYS A 355 22.21 4.99 -12.70
C LYS A 355 22.41 3.53 -12.32
N LYS A 356 21.34 2.77 -12.05
CA LYS A 356 21.44 1.32 -11.76
C LYS A 356 21.67 0.47 -13.01
N ALA A 357 21.18 0.90 -14.17
CA ALA A 357 21.40 0.25 -15.46
C ALA A 357 22.82 0.54 -15.94
N GLU A 358 23.29 1.78 -15.80
CA GLU A 358 24.68 2.19 -16.03
C GLU A 358 25.63 1.47 -15.05
N TRP A 359 25.27 1.37 -13.78
CA TRP A 359 26.04 0.59 -12.80
C TRP A 359 26.03 -0.93 -13.10
N ARG A 360 24.90 -1.51 -13.52
CA ARG A 360 24.83 -2.92 -13.95
C ARG A 360 25.60 -3.18 -15.24
N ALA A 361 25.61 -2.24 -16.18
CA ALA A 361 26.41 -2.30 -17.40
C ALA A 361 27.91 -2.11 -17.13
N SER A 362 28.27 -1.39 -16.06
CA SER A 362 29.65 -1.23 -15.62
C SER A 362 30.19 -2.39 -14.75
N ARG A 363 29.34 -3.35 -14.37
CA ARG A 363 29.83 -4.57 -13.72
C ARG A 363 30.45 -5.47 -14.79
N PRO A 364 31.73 -5.86 -14.66
CA PRO A 364 32.28 -6.90 -15.52
C PRO A 364 31.41 -8.16 -15.38
N SER A 365 31.09 -8.77 -16.51
CA SER A 365 30.34 -10.02 -16.52
C SER A 365 31.14 -11.05 -15.72
N PHE A 366 30.47 -11.95 -14.99
CA PHE A 366 31.15 -13.04 -14.29
C PHE A 366 31.95 -13.93 -15.27
N SER A 367 31.60 -13.90 -16.56
CA SER A 367 32.38 -14.51 -17.65
C SER A 367 33.70 -13.79 -17.96
N ASP A 368 33.82 -12.51 -17.63
CA ASP A 368 35.04 -11.72 -17.86
C ASP A 368 36.07 -11.92 -16.73
N ILE A 369 35.63 -12.47 -15.60
CA ILE A 369 36.50 -12.81 -14.46
C ILE A 369 37.11 -14.22 -14.61
N GLU A 370 36.46 -15.13 -15.35
CA GLU A 370 37.03 -16.46 -15.66
C GLU A 370 38.05 -16.46 -16.82
N LEU A 371 38.09 -15.42 -17.65
CA LEU A 371 39.08 -15.31 -18.74
C LEU A 371 40.43 -14.72 -18.31
N ALA A 372 40.59 -14.28 -17.06
CA ALA A 372 41.83 -13.70 -16.54
C ALA A 372 42.81 -14.71 -15.91
N GLY A 373 42.52 -16.01 -15.93
CA GLY A 373 43.53 -17.01 -15.60
C GLY A 373 42.96 -18.33 -15.14
N ILE A 374 42.96 -19.31 -16.05
CA ILE A 374 43.52 -20.66 -15.90
C ILE A 374 43.40 -21.32 -17.27
N THR A 375 44.52 -21.40 -17.96
CA THR A 375 44.71 -22.26 -19.14
C THR A 375 44.66 -23.72 -18.69
N CYS A 376 43.67 -24.48 -19.16
CA CYS A 376 43.77 -25.95 -19.18
C CYS A 376 43.16 -26.54 -20.45
N VAL A 377 44.07 -26.89 -21.37
CA VAL A 377 44.12 -28.06 -22.25
C VAL A 377 42.87 -28.44 -23.07
N LYS A 378 43.06 -28.31 -24.39
CA LYS A 378 42.27 -28.83 -25.52
C LYS A 378 41.99 -30.34 -25.43
N SER A 379 40.80 -30.75 -25.89
CA SER A 379 40.68 -31.81 -26.92
C SER A 379 39.32 -31.75 -27.65
N PRO A 380 39.24 -32.07 -28.96
CA PRO A 380 38.03 -31.93 -29.76
C PRO A 380 37.28 -33.26 -29.92
N VAL A 381 35.95 -33.22 -29.89
CA VAL A 381 35.12 -34.25 -30.53
C VAL A 381 34.05 -33.56 -31.35
N ALA A 382 34.18 -33.72 -32.66
CA ALA A 382 33.17 -33.37 -33.65
C ALA A 382 32.07 -34.44 -33.64
N VAL A 383 30.81 -34.02 -33.59
CA VAL A 383 29.68 -34.82 -34.10
C VAL A 383 28.78 -33.93 -34.93
N SER A 384 28.73 -34.29 -36.21
CA SER A 384 27.84 -33.79 -37.24
C SER A 384 26.41 -34.23 -36.96
N VAL A 385 25.46 -33.29 -36.95
CA VAL A 385 24.03 -33.62 -37.05
C VAL A 385 23.48 -32.92 -38.29
N LYS A 386 22.99 -33.77 -39.20
CA LYS A 386 22.42 -33.47 -40.50
C LYS A 386 21.10 -32.72 -40.37
N ASN A 387 20.89 -31.82 -41.33
CA ASN A 387 19.58 -31.32 -41.77
C ASN A 387 18.56 -32.45 -41.88
N VAL A 388 17.38 -32.25 -41.28
CA VAL A 388 16.15 -32.92 -41.68
C VAL A 388 15.22 -31.86 -42.23
N ASP A 389 14.80 -32.16 -43.45
CA ASP A 389 14.03 -31.35 -44.36
C ASP A 389 12.55 -31.29 -43.95
N SER A 390 11.98 -30.14 -44.28
CA SER A 390 10.57 -29.81 -44.35
C SER A 390 9.78 -30.71 -45.31
N ARG A 391 8.76 -31.41 -44.78
CA ARG A 391 7.44 -31.63 -45.40
C ARG A 391 6.61 -32.59 -44.55
N ASP A 392 5.29 -32.45 -44.67
CA ASP A 392 4.21 -33.20 -44.00
C ASP A 392 3.96 -32.69 -42.56
N VAL A 393 2.81 -32.11 -42.22
CA VAL A 393 1.48 -32.72 -42.29
C VAL A 393 0.41 -31.62 -42.42
N GLU A 394 -0.33 -31.66 -43.54
CA GLU A 394 -1.68 -31.13 -43.67
C GLU A 394 -2.66 -32.01 -42.87
N SER A 395 -3.79 -31.43 -42.46
CA SER A 395 -4.94 -32.02 -41.75
C SER A 395 -4.87 -32.00 -40.20
N LEU A 396 -5.40 -30.91 -39.62
CA LEU A 396 -6.51 -30.93 -38.64
C LEU A 396 -7.01 -29.51 -38.34
#